data_AF-A0A3C1M2E4-F1
#
_entry.id   AF-A0A3C1M2E4-F1
#
_cell.length_a   1.000
_cell.length_b   1.000
_cell.length_c   1.000
_cell.angle_alpha   90.00
_cell.angle_beta   90.00
_cell.angle_gamma   90.00
#
_symmetry.space_group_name_H-M   'P 1'
#
loop_
_entity.id
_entity.type
_entity.pdbx_description
1 polymer ?
#
loop_
_entity_poly.entity_id
_entity_poly.type
_entity_poly.pdbx_seq_one_letter_code
_entity_poly.pdbx_strand_id
1 'polypeptide(L)'
;RGVRMVKNPFDFALYPLLLWQLKPKTLIEVGSFYGGSALWFADLMTTYGVEGRVYSVDINLVTAVSHPKVTFLQGDQTQLEKVFGSEFWQTVERPLLVIEDGAHFYETSKAVLDFFQSHLQPGEYIVIEDGIVDDLGETQAYRGGPNRAIREFLAEWGEYYEIDTAFCDFFGPNVTWNTNGYLRKVKATPTLAEKLGLRRRNLVIFPDWSQFEEAVYEQLQAVWRAVLSHPQCGETALLIGTIGENPEICDEMISSAAMELLALEDFNFDREPQVIFAHQLTTAQWQELRSQLTGRLVWEGELAPPAILADLPADALPA
;
A
#
# COMPACT_ATOMS: atom_id res chain seq x y z
N ARG A 1 16.65 -29.43 -14.30
CA ARG A 1 17.41 -28.85 -15.44
C ARG A 1 18.93 -28.69 -15.16
N GLY A 2 19.50 -29.34 -14.14
CA GLY A 2 20.94 -29.20 -13.81
C GLY A 2 21.36 -27.83 -13.24
N VAL A 3 20.40 -26.92 -13.01
CA VAL A 3 20.61 -25.61 -12.42
C VAL A 3 20.47 -25.72 -10.91
N ARG A 4 21.38 -25.11 -10.15
CA ARG A 4 21.36 -25.16 -8.69
C ARG A 4 20.11 -24.47 -8.17
N MET A 5 19.44 -25.14 -7.24
CA MET A 5 18.28 -24.65 -6.51
C MET A 5 18.48 -25.08 -5.06
N VAL A 6 18.37 -24.12 -4.14
CA VAL A 6 18.48 -24.37 -2.71
C VAL A 6 17.08 -24.15 -2.15
N LYS A 7 16.38 -25.26 -1.87
CA LYS A 7 15.10 -25.27 -1.18
C LYS A 7 15.13 -26.40 -0.17
N ASN A 8 14.54 -26.17 0.99
CA ASN A 8 14.38 -27.23 1.96
C ASN A 8 13.44 -28.33 1.44
N PRO A 9 13.65 -29.62 1.76
CA PRO A 9 12.76 -30.69 1.33
C PRO A 9 11.30 -30.54 1.75
N PHE A 10 11.00 -29.96 2.92
CA PHE A 10 9.63 -29.69 3.36
C PHE A 10 8.98 -28.66 2.43
N ASP A 11 9.61 -27.52 2.19
CA ASP A 11 9.03 -26.46 1.36
C ASP A 11 9.01 -26.83 -0.12
N PHE A 12 9.98 -27.63 -0.57
CA PHE A 12 9.95 -28.25 -1.90
C PHE A 12 8.69 -29.11 -2.10
N ALA A 13 8.17 -29.74 -1.05
CA ALA A 13 6.91 -30.48 -1.08
C ALA A 13 5.67 -29.58 -0.93
N LEU A 14 5.77 -28.47 -0.20
CA LEU A 14 4.66 -27.53 0.03
C LEU A 14 4.36 -26.63 -1.19
N TYR A 15 5.38 -26.15 -1.89
CA TYR A 15 5.20 -25.26 -3.03
C TYR A 15 4.30 -25.83 -4.15
N PRO A 16 4.44 -27.10 -4.57
CA PRO A 16 3.51 -27.73 -5.49
C PRO A 16 2.04 -27.65 -5.03
N LEU A 17 1.78 -27.82 -3.73
CA LEU A 17 0.43 -27.71 -3.15
C LEU A 17 -0.08 -26.27 -3.23
N LEU A 18 0.73 -25.30 -2.82
CA LEU A 18 0.39 -23.88 -2.89
C LEU A 18 0.11 -23.43 -4.33
N LEU A 19 1.01 -23.75 -5.27
CA LEU A 19 0.84 -23.42 -6.69
C LEU A 19 -0.40 -24.11 -7.28
N TRP A 20 -0.71 -25.33 -6.85
CA TRP A 20 -1.91 -26.04 -7.29
C TRP A 20 -3.19 -25.37 -6.78
N GLN A 21 -3.22 -24.96 -5.51
CA GLN A 21 -4.37 -24.31 -4.90
C GLN A 21 -4.59 -22.89 -5.46
N LEU A 22 -3.52 -22.10 -5.54
CA LEU A 22 -3.58 -20.68 -5.91
C LEU A 22 -3.66 -20.47 -7.42
N LYS A 23 -3.03 -21.34 -8.22
CA LYS A 23 -2.90 -21.19 -9.69
C LYS A 23 -2.43 -19.77 -10.10
N PRO A 24 -1.29 -19.29 -9.57
CA PRO A 24 -0.89 -17.88 -9.74
C PRO A 24 -0.62 -17.56 -11.21
N LYS A 25 -1.11 -16.42 -11.68
CA LYS A 25 -0.83 -15.90 -13.02
C LYS A 25 0.46 -15.09 -13.06
N THR A 26 0.81 -14.48 -11.94
CA THR A 26 2.12 -13.86 -11.73
C THR A 26 2.74 -14.43 -10.48
N LEU A 27 3.99 -14.86 -10.58
CA LEU A 27 4.83 -15.21 -9.43
C LEU A 27 6.02 -14.24 -9.41
N ILE A 28 6.24 -13.58 -8.27
CA ILE A 28 7.42 -12.75 -8.05
C ILE A 28 8.29 -13.45 -7.01
N GLU A 29 9.52 -13.76 -7.39
CA GLU A 29 10.56 -14.29 -6.50
C GLU A 29 11.58 -13.19 -6.23
N VAL A 30 11.89 -12.96 -4.96
CA VAL A 30 12.91 -12.03 -4.50
C VAL A 30 14.05 -12.85 -3.90
N GLY A 31 15.17 -12.93 -4.61
CA GLY A 31 16.25 -13.89 -4.38
C GLY A 31 16.30 -14.95 -5.49
N SER A 32 17.01 -14.66 -6.58
CA SER A 32 17.13 -15.61 -7.70
C SER A 32 18.22 -16.65 -7.48
N PHE A 33 19.33 -16.25 -6.84
CA PHE A 33 20.56 -17.03 -6.76
C PHE A 33 21.04 -17.52 -8.15
N TYR A 34 21.00 -18.83 -8.43
CA TYR A 34 21.33 -19.37 -9.76
C TYR A 34 20.12 -19.47 -10.71
N GLY A 35 18.93 -19.02 -10.29
CA GLY A 35 17.67 -19.05 -11.03
C GLY A 35 16.97 -20.40 -11.03
N GLY A 36 17.45 -21.39 -10.27
CA GLY A 36 16.92 -22.76 -10.31
C GLY A 36 15.46 -22.87 -9.86
N SER A 37 15.08 -22.13 -8.82
CA SER A 37 13.72 -22.06 -8.28
C SER A 37 12.76 -21.36 -9.25
N ALA A 38 13.13 -20.19 -9.80
CA ALA A 38 12.35 -19.52 -10.85
C ALA A 38 12.00 -20.45 -12.04
N LEU A 39 12.99 -21.21 -12.53
CA LEU A 39 12.79 -22.18 -13.60
C LEU A 39 11.84 -23.30 -13.19
N TRP A 40 12.00 -23.81 -11.96
CA TRP A 40 11.17 -24.88 -11.42
C TRP A 40 9.72 -24.44 -11.23
N PHE A 41 9.47 -23.24 -10.70
CA PHE A 41 8.13 -22.68 -10.58
C PHE A 41 7.46 -22.51 -11.94
N ALA A 42 8.18 -22.00 -12.94
CA ALA A 42 7.63 -21.85 -14.29
C ALA A 42 7.27 -23.20 -14.94
N ASP A 43 8.08 -24.24 -14.72
CA ASP A 43 7.80 -25.60 -15.17
C ASP A 43 6.58 -26.21 -14.46
N LEU A 44 6.46 -26.00 -13.15
CA LEU A 44 5.29 -26.44 -12.37
C LEU A 44 4.00 -25.75 -12.82
N MET A 45 4.04 -24.42 -12.99
CA MET A 45 2.90 -23.66 -13.51
C MET A 45 2.47 -24.17 -14.89
N THR A 46 3.43 -24.42 -15.79
CA THR A 46 3.14 -25.00 -17.11
C THR A 46 2.51 -26.38 -16.99
N THR A 47 3.05 -27.25 -16.13
CA THR A 47 2.51 -28.59 -15.87
C THR A 47 1.08 -28.53 -15.34
N TYR A 48 0.76 -27.52 -14.55
CA TYR A 48 -0.56 -27.29 -13.97
C TYR A 48 -1.55 -26.59 -14.90
N GLY A 49 -1.17 -26.34 -16.17
CA GLY A 49 -2.00 -25.63 -17.15
C GLY A 49 -2.17 -24.14 -16.83
N VAL A 50 -1.28 -23.56 -16.03
CA VAL A 50 -1.34 -22.16 -15.64
C VAL A 50 -0.54 -21.33 -16.63
N GLU A 51 -1.25 -20.61 -17.48
CA GLU A 51 -0.66 -19.56 -18.31
C GLU A 51 -0.29 -18.35 -17.46
N GLY A 52 0.83 -18.45 -16.74
CA GLY A 52 1.38 -17.36 -15.96
C GLY A 52 2.88 -17.15 -16.20
N ARG A 53 3.44 -16.15 -15.51
CA ARG A 53 4.83 -15.70 -15.63
C ARG A 53 5.51 -15.62 -14.28
N VAL A 54 6.82 -15.85 -14.28
CA VAL A 54 7.69 -15.71 -13.12
C VAL A 54 8.61 -14.50 -13.33
N TYR A 55 8.67 -13.60 -12.36
CA TYR A 55 9.63 -12.50 -12.30
C TYR A 55 10.55 -12.76 -11.12
N SER A 56 11.83 -12.98 -11.38
CA SER A 56 12.80 -13.35 -10.34
C SER A 56 13.85 -12.23 -10.24
N VAL A 57 13.94 -11.63 -9.06
CA VAL A 57 14.72 -10.42 -8.77
C VAL A 57 15.91 -10.78 -7.90
N ASP A 58 17.10 -10.31 -8.25
CA ASP A 58 18.32 -10.48 -7.44
C ASP A 58 19.26 -9.30 -7.61
N ILE A 59 20.10 -9.03 -6.62
CA ILE A 59 21.14 -8.00 -6.72
C ILE A 59 22.13 -8.33 -7.84
N ASN A 60 22.34 -9.62 -8.10
CA ASN A 60 23.13 -10.14 -9.20
C ASN A 60 22.21 -10.70 -10.30
N LEU A 61 22.17 -10.03 -11.45
CA LEU A 61 21.36 -10.49 -12.57
C LEU A 61 21.73 -11.91 -13.02
N VAL A 62 20.77 -12.82 -13.00
CA VAL A 62 20.94 -14.16 -13.56
C VAL A 62 20.94 -14.10 -15.08
N THR A 63 22.07 -14.51 -15.69
CA THR A 63 22.27 -14.52 -17.15
C THR A 63 22.65 -15.89 -17.70
N ALA A 64 23.01 -16.84 -16.84
CA ALA A 64 23.50 -18.16 -17.23
C ALA A 64 22.40 -19.11 -17.72
N VAL A 65 21.13 -18.78 -17.46
CA VAL A 65 19.95 -19.60 -17.78
C VAL A 65 18.82 -18.72 -18.30
N SER A 66 17.91 -19.31 -19.06
CA SER A 66 16.73 -18.60 -19.57
C SER A 66 15.51 -19.53 -19.66
N HIS A 67 14.32 -18.93 -19.63
CA HIS A 67 13.06 -19.63 -19.80
C HIS A 67 12.00 -18.69 -20.38
N PRO A 68 11.15 -19.14 -21.32
CA PRO A 68 10.18 -18.27 -22.00
C PRO A 68 9.15 -17.61 -21.06
N LYS A 69 8.89 -18.23 -19.90
CA LYS A 69 7.98 -17.71 -18.88
C LYS A 69 8.69 -17.05 -17.67
N VAL A 70 10.03 -16.98 -17.67
CA VAL A 70 10.78 -16.35 -16.57
C VAL A 70 11.44 -15.07 -17.08
N THR A 71 11.26 -13.98 -16.34
CA THR A 71 12.01 -12.74 -16.52
C THR A 71 12.92 -12.55 -15.32
N PHE A 72 14.24 -12.57 -15.54
CA PHE A 72 15.20 -12.23 -14.49
C PHE A 72 15.43 -10.72 -14.48
N LEU A 73 15.41 -10.12 -13.29
CA LEU A 73 15.54 -8.70 -13.06
C LEU A 73 16.68 -8.43 -12.08
N GLN A 74 17.42 -7.34 -12.29
CA GLN A 74 18.42 -6.89 -11.33
C GLN A 74 17.77 -5.90 -10.37
N GLY A 75 17.92 -6.12 -9.07
CA GLY A 75 17.32 -5.25 -8.07
C GLY A 75 17.76 -5.55 -6.65
N ASP A 76 17.67 -4.53 -5.79
CA ASP A 76 17.83 -4.67 -4.35
C ASP A 76 16.44 -4.89 -3.75
N GLN A 77 16.28 -5.93 -2.92
CA GLN A 77 15.01 -6.27 -2.28
C GLN A 77 14.48 -5.17 -1.34
N THR A 78 15.34 -4.25 -0.90
CA THR A 78 14.93 -3.08 -0.09
C THR A 78 14.47 -1.89 -0.94
N GLN A 79 14.58 -1.98 -2.26
CA GLN A 79 14.30 -0.89 -3.22
C GLN A 79 13.49 -1.41 -4.42
N LEU A 80 12.49 -2.27 -4.15
CA LEU A 80 11.68 -2.93 -5.18
C LEU A 80 10.85 -1.96 -6.03
N GLU A 81 10.58 -0.75 -5.54
CA GLU A 81 9.95 0.33 -6.30
C GLU A 81 10.76 0.75 -7.53
N LYS A 82 12.09 0.54 -7.50
CA LYS A 82 12.98 0.79 -8.66
C LYS A 82 12.94 -0.34 -9.68
N VAL A 83 12.51 -1.53 -9.27
CA VAL A 83 12.42 -2.73 -10.11
C VAL A 83 11.05 -2.80 -10.78
N PHE A 84 9.99 -2.52 -10.02
CA PHE A 84 8.61 -2.62 -10.47
C PHE A 84 7.93 -1.25 -10.54
N GLY A 85 7.97 -0.64 -11.73
CA GLY A 85 7.28 0.61 -12.02
C GLY A 85 5.75 0.47 -12.08
N SER A 86 5.05 1.61 -12.17
CA SER A 86 3.59 1.68 -12.21
C SER A 86 2.96 0.86 -13.35
N GLU A 87 3.59 0.81 -14.52
CA GLU A 87 3.12 0.05 -15.69
C GLU A 87 3.05 -1.47 -15.41
N PHE A 88 4.00 -1.99 -14.61
CA PHE A 88 3.98 -3.40 -14.21
C PHE A 88 2.72 -3.70 -13.39
N TRP A 89 2.42 -2.86 -12.39
CA TRP A 89 1.26 -3.06 -11.52
C TRP A 89 -0.08 -2.86 -12.21
N GLN A 90 -0.13 -2.05 -13.28
CA GLN A 90 -1.32 -1.88 -14.11
C GLN A 90 -1.62 -3.10 -14.99
N THR A 91 -0.60 -3.91 -15.28
CA THR A 91 -0.70 -5.05 -16.21
C THR A 91 -0.53 -6.41 -15.52
N VAL A 92 -0.32 -6.42 -14.20
CA VAL A 92 -0.12 -7.66 -13.44
C VAL A 92 -1.33 -8.58 -13.56
N GLU A 93 -1.11 -9.78 -14.10
CA GLU A 93 -2.13 -10.82 -14.15
C GLU A 93 -2.23 -11.51 -12.80
N ARG A 94 -3.46 -11.75 -12.33
CA ARG A 94 -3.75 -12.28 -10.99
C ARG A 94 -4.37 -13.69 -11.05
N PRO A 95 -4.20 -14.54 -10.02
CA PRO A 95 -3.65 -14.24 -8.70
C PRO A 95 -2.14 -14.01 -8.68
N LEU A 96 -1.67 -13.11 -7.82
CA LEU A 96 -0.25 -12.90 -7.51
C LEU A 96 0.22 -13.85 -6.40
N LEU A 97 1.40 -14.41 -6.58
CA LEU A 97 2.17 -15.09 -5.54
C LEU A 97 3.53 -14.40 -5.39
N VAL A 98 3.90 -14.03 -4.17
CA VAL A 98 5.23 -13.49 -3.86
C VAL A 98 5.99 -14.51 -3.03
N ILE A 99 7.28 -14.69 -3.32
CA ILE A 99 8.20 -15.53 -2.56
C ILE A 99 9.44 -14.68 -2.23
N GLU A 100 9.67 -14.41 -0.95
CA GLU A 100 10.87 -13.73 -0.45
C GLU A 100 11.86 -14.77 0.06
N ASP A 101 12.97 -14.92 -0.66
CA ASP A 101 14.06 -15.85 -0.41
C ASP A 101 15.41 -15.10 -0.55
N GLY A 102 15.46 -13.89 0.00
CA GLY A 102 16.53 -12.94 -0.19
C GLY A 102 17.69 -13.12 0.79
N ALA A 103 18.08 -12.05 1.48
CA ALA A 103 19.19 -12.08 2.44
C ALA A 103 18.81 -12.58 3.85
N HIS A 104 17.51 -12.82 4.11
CA HIS A 104 16.94 -13.31 5.37
C HIS A 104 17.20 -12.45 6.61
N PHE A 105 17.71 -11.21 6.45
CA PHE A 105 17.80 -10.26 7.54
C PHE A 105 16.43 -9.66 7.84
N TYR A 106 16.21 -9.32 9.11
CA TYR A 106 14.99 -8.64 9.56
C TYR A 106 14.61 -7.44 8.67
N GLU A 107 15.56 -6.53 8.43
CA GLU A 107 15.33 -5.30 7.67
C GLU A 107 14.92 -5.58 6.23
N THR A 108 15.52 -6.61 5.63
CA THR A 108 15.31 -6.95 4.23
C THR A 108 13.97 -7.67 4.02
N SER A 109 13.58 -8.59 4.91
CA SER A 109 12.26 -9.23 4.86
C SER A 109 11.13 -8.25 5.19
N LYS A 110 11.35 -7.34 6.15
CA LYS A 110 10.36 -6.29 6.48
C LYS A 110 10.13 -5.34 5.30
N ALA A 111 11.19 -4.90 4.62
CA ALA A 111 11.06 -4.04 3.45
C ALA A 111 10.25 -4.70 2.32
N VAL A 112 10.45 -5.99 2.07
CA VAL A 112 9.67 -6.75 1.08
C VAL A 112 8.20 -6.86 1.50
N LEU A 113 7.93 -7.23 2.76
CA LEU A 113 6.58 -7.28 3.31
C LEU A 113 5.84 -5.95 3.14
N ASP A 114 6.49 -4.84 3.50
CA ASP A 114 5.92 -3.50 3.42
C ASP A 114 5.63 -3.07 1.99
N PHE A 115 6.54 -3.37 1.06
CA PHE A 115 6.35 -3.09 -0.35
C PHE A 115 5.13 -3.83 -0.92
N PHE A 116 5.06 -5.15 -0.72
CA PHE A 116 3.97 -5.96 -1.28
C PHE A 116 2.65 -5.82 -0.55
N GLN A 117 2.64 -5.27 0.67
CA GLN A 117 1.42 -5.01 1.45
C GLN A 117 0.37 -4.28 0.61
N SER A 118 0.80 -3.27 -0.15
CA SER A 118 -0.05 -2.39 -0.95
C SER A 118 -0.43 -2.98 -2.32
N HIS A 119 0.26 -4.04 -2.77
CA HIS A 119 0.10 -4.62 -4.11
C HIS A 119 -0.70 -5.93 -4.13
N LEU A 120 -0.71 -6.66 -3.02
CA LEU A 120 -1.48 -7.89 -2.85
C LEU A 120 -2.98 -7.61 -2.71
N GLN A 121 -3.80 -8.50 -3.26
CA GLN A 121 -5.26 -8.54 -3.14
C GLN A 121 -5.71 -9.72 -2.26
N PRO A 122 -6.94 -9.68 -1.73
CA PRO A 122 -7.50 -10.79 -0.96
C PRO A 122 -7.43 -12.12 -1.74
N GLY A 123 -6.97 -13.17 -1.07
CA GLY A 123 -6.73 -14.50 -1.65
C GLY A 123 -5.33 -14.71 -2.22
N GLU A 124 -4.53 -13.65 -2.37
CA GLU A 124 -3.14 -13.73 -2.80
C GLU A 124 -2.19 -13.96 -1.61
N TYR A 125 -0.98 -14.42 -1.92
CA TYR A 125 -0.01 -14.86 -0.92
C TYR A 125 1.32 -14.14 -1.06
N ILE A 126 1.96 -13.95 0.09
CA ILE A 126 3.40 -13.76 0.20
C ILE A 126 3.97 -14.85 1.10
N VAL A 127 4.98 -15.56 0.60
CA VAL A 127 5.73 -16.55 1.36
C VAL A 127 7.07 -15.93 1.73
N ILE A 128 7.35 -15.84 3.02
CA ILE A 128 8.63 -15.38 3.55
C ILE A 128 9.45 -16.62 3.95
N GLU A 129 10.57 -16.86 3.26
CA GLU A 129 11.40 -18.03 3.50
C GLU A 129 12.34 -17.88 4.69
N ASP A 130 12.88 -19.00 5.14
CA ASP A 130 13.91 -19.09 6.18
C ASP A 130 13.53 -18.49 7.54
N GLY A 131 12.23 -18.49 7.89
CA GLY A 131 11.76 -18.15 9.23
C GLY A 131 12.45 -18.97 10.34
N ILE A 132 12.86 -20.20 10.04
CA ILE A 132 13.50 -21.14 10.98
C ILE A 132 14.83 -20.64 11.56
N VAL A 133 15.48 -19.61 10.99
CA VAL A 133 16.77 -19.10 11.49
C VAL A 133 16.73 -18.73 12.98
N ASP A 134 15.58 -18.27 13.48
CA ASP A 134 15.40 -17.98 14.91
C ASP A 134 15.45 -19.26 15.76
N ASP A 135 14.72 -20.29 15.33
CA ASP A 135 14.65 -21.60 16.01
C ASP A 135 15.98 -22.38 15.97
N LEU A 136 16.83 -22.10 14.98
CA LEU A 136 18.18 -22.67 14.86
C LEU A 136 19.23 -21.97 15.75
N GLY A 137 18.84 -20.92 16.48
CA GLY A 137 19.74 -20.16 17.34
C GLY A 137 20.60 -19.12 16.61
N GLU A 138 20.26 -18.80 15.34
CA GLU A 138 20.96 -17.81 14.52
C GLU A 138 20.31 -16.41 14.59
N THR A 139 19.40 -16.20 15.55
CA THR A 139 18.65 -14.96 15.76
C THR A 139 19.54 -13.72 15.74
N GLN A 140 20.70 -13.77 16.41
CA GLN A 140 21.61 -12.62 16.49
C GLN A 140 22.27 -12.33 15.13
N ALA A 141 22.64 -13.37 14.38
CA ALA A 141 23.28 -13.23 13.06
C ALA A 141 22.34 -12.54 12.06
N TYR A 142 21.04 -12.84 12.12
CA TYR A 142 20.02 -12.30 11.23
C TYR A 142 19.18 -11.15 11.85
N ARG A 143 19.59 -10.63 13.03
CA ARG A 143 18.93 -9.52 13.75
C ARG A 143 17.45 -9.76 14.09
N GLY A 144 17.09 -11.01 14.34
CA GLY A 144 15.73 -11.49 14.53
C GLY A 144 15.11 -12.15 13.29
N GLY A 145 15.74 -11.97 12.12
CA GLY A 145 15.41 -12.67 10.88
C GLY A 145 13.97 -12.46 10.40
N PRO A 146 13.48 -13.37 9.55
CA PRO A 146 12.18 -13.22 8.91
C PRO A 146 11.01 -13.33 9.90
N ASN A 147 11.10 -14.18 10.93
CA ASN A 147 10.05 -14.32 11.94
C ASN A 147 9.79 -13.04 12.74
N ARG A 148 10.84 -12.28 13.05
CA ARG A 148 10.66 -10.95 13.65
C ARG A 148 9.94 -10.01 12.70
N ALA A 149 10.31 -9.99 11.42
CA ALA A 149 9.67 -9.14 10.41
C ALA A 149 8.19 -9.48 10.24
N ILE A 150 7.85 -10.77 10.16
CA ILE A 150 6.48 -11.28 10.10
C ILE A 150 5.69 -10.84 11.35
N ARG A 151 6.25 -11.02 12.55
CA ARG A 151 5.58 -10.64 13.81
C ARG A 151 5.26 -9.16 13.88
N GLU A 152 6.22 -8.30 13.52
CA GLU A 152 6.02 -6.84 13.52
C GLU A 152 5.08 -6.40 12.40
N PHE A 153 5.15 -7.02 11.22
CA PHE A 153 4.21 -6.79 10.14
C PHE A 153 2.77 -7.16 10.52
N LEU A 154 2.56 -8.33 11.15
CA LEU A 154 1.24 -8.76 11.60
C LEU A 154 0.72 -7.94 12.79
N ALA A 155 1.58 -7.32 13.58
CA ALA A 155 1.13 -6.37 14.60
C ALA A 155 0.46 -5.14 13.99
N GLU A 156 0.89 -4.73 12.78
CA GLU A 156 0.34 -3.59 12.05
C GLU A 156 -0.81 -4.00 11.10
N TRP A 157 -0.65 -5.14 10.41
CA TRP A 157 -1.52 -5.55 9.31
C TRP A 157 -2.29 -6.85 9.58
N GLY A 158 -2.28 -7.36 10.80
CA GLY A 158 -2.90 -8.64 11.18
C GLY A 158 -4.42 -8.70 11.01
N GLU A 159 -5.10 -7.58 10.82
CA GLU A 159 -6.51 -7.59 10.41
C GLU A 159 -6.69 -8.03 8.94
N TYR A 160 -5.68 -7.79 8.10
CA TYR A 160 -5.71 -7.99 6.65
C TYR A 160 -5.00 -9.25 6.19
N TYR A 161 -4.22 -9.89 7.06
CA TYR A 161 -3.44 -11.08 6.77
C TYR A 161 -3.68 -12.16 7.81
N GLU A 162 -3.57 -13.41 7.38
CA GLU A 162 -3.47 -14.56 8.26
C GLU A 162 -2.22 -15.38 7.93
N ILE A 163 -1.68 -16.07 8.92
CA ILE A 163 -0.72 -17.15 8.70
C ILE A 163 -1.53 -18.38 8.29
N ASP A 164 -1.24 -18.92 7.12
CA ASP A 164 -1.88 -20.13 6.63
C ASP A 164 -1.25 -21.37 7.28
N THR A 165 -1.85 -21.79 8.39
CA THR A 165 -1.41 -22.95 9.16
C THR A 165 -1.56 -24.26 8.39
N ALA A 166 -2.34 -24.31 7.31
CA ALA A 166 -2.40 -25.51 6.47
C ALA A 166 -1.05 -25.82 5.81
N PHE A 167 -0.22 -24.81 5.55
CA PHE A 167 1.15 -24.99 5.04
C PHE A 167 2.17 -25.07 6.19
N CYS A 168 2.12 -24.13 7.15
CA CYS A 168 3.07 -24.11 8.26
C CYS A 168 3.02 -25.40 9.10
N ASP A 169 1.82 -25.97 9.30
CA ASP A 169 1.62 -27.12 10.17
C ASP A 169 1.46 -28.44 9.40
N PHE A 170 1.69 -28.46 8.08
CA PHE A 170 1.39 -29.60 7.21
C PHE A 170 2.08 -30.90 7.67
N PHE A 171 3.33 -30.81 8.12
CA PHE A 171 4.13 -31.94 8.61
C PHE A 171 4.16 -32.04 10.15
N GLY A 172 3.34 -31.25 10.84
CA GLY A 172 3.38 -31.02 12.28
C GLY A 172 3.56 -29.53 12.60
N PRO A 173 3.32 -29.09 13.85
CA PRO A 173 3.30 -27.67 14.21
C PRO A 173 4.59 -26.94 13.79
N ASN A 174 4.47 -25.99 12.86
CA ASN A 174 5.57 -25.23 12.24
C ASN A 174 6.73 -26.10 11.71
N VAL A 175 6.46 -27.31 11.22
CA VAL A 175 7.47 -28.18 10.58
C VAL A 175 7.63 -27.79 9.10
N THR A 176 8.35 -26.67 8.90
CA THR A 176 8.68 -26.03 7.62
C THR A 176 9.95 -25.19 7.83
N TRP A 177 10.71 -24.86 6.78
CA TRP A 177 11.80 -23.88 6.90
C TRP A 177 11.26 -22.44 6.90
N ASN A 178 10.06 -22.25 6.37
CA ASN A 178 9.34 -20.99 6.28
C ASN A 178 8.39 -20.83 7.47
N THR A 179 8.89 -20.98 8.71
CA THR A 179 8.04 -20.92 9.91
C THR A 179 7.28 -19.61 9.98
N ASN A 180 5.96 -19.68 10.19
CA ASN A 180 5.01 -18.56 10.10
C ASN A 180 5.01 -17.78 8.76
N GLY A 181 5.74 -18.26 7.75
CA GLY A 181 6.08 -17.52 6.55
C GLY A 181 5.02 -17.52 5.45
N TYR A 182 4.03 -18.42 5.53
CA TYR A 182 2.93 -18.49 4.57
C TYR A 182 1.84 -17.48 4.93
N LEU A 183 1.91 -16.26 4.41
CA LEU A 183 0.95 -15.21 4.69
C LEU A 183 -0.06 -15.09 3.55
N ARG A 184 -1.35 -15.20 3.89
CA ARG A 184 -2.46 -14.98 2.96
C ARG A 184 -3.12 -13.65 3.26
N LYS A 185 -3.31 -12.82 2.24
CA LYS A 185 -4.13 -11.61 2.40
C LYS A 185 -5.60 -11.99 2.43
N VAL A 186 -6.32 -11.61 3.47
CA VAL A 186 -7.73 -11.97 3.70
C VAL A 186 -8.69 -10.81 3.47
N LYS A 187 -8.21 -9.57 3.58
CA LYS A 187 -9.01 -8.36 3.36
C LYS A 187 -8.26 -7.36 2.49
N ALA A 188 -9.01 -6.56 1.73
CA ALA A 188 -8.43 -5.47 0.98
C ALA A 188 -7.94 -4.40 1.96
N THR A 189 -6.75 -3.86 1.73
CA THR A 189 -6.31 -2.67 2.46
C THR A 189 -7.14 -1.49 1.96
N PRO A 190 -7.72 -0.65 2.84
CA PRO A 190 -8.42 0.53 2.39
C PRO A 190 -7.45 1.47 1.66
N THR A 191 -7.88 1.93 0.48
CA THR A 191 -7.21 2.95 -0.31
C THR A 191 -7.08 4.25 0.49
N LEU A 192 -6.18 5.15 0.09
CA LEU A 192 -6.09 6.47 0.71
C LEU A 192 -7.44 7.21 0.65
N ALA A 193 -8.17 7.03 -0.46
CA ALA A 193 -9.52 7.56 -0.66
C ALA A 193 -10.48 7.13 0.45
N GLU A 194 -10.52 5.81 0.71
CA GLU A 194 -11.39 5.22 1.73
C GLU A 194 -10.95 5.62 3.14
N LYS A 195 -9.64 5.65 3.41
CA LYS A 195 -9.09 6.10 4.71
C LYS A 195 -9.46 7.54 5.02
N LEU A 196 -9.43 8.42 4.02
CA LEU A 196 -9.81 9.82 4.18
C LEU A 196 -11.32 10.05 4.11
N GLY A 197 -12.12 9.03 3.76
CA GLY A 197 -13.55 9.17 3.57
C GLY A 197 -13.91 10.07 2.39
N LEU A 198 -13.10 10.04 1.32
CA LEU A 198 -13.40 10.76 0.08
C LEU A 198 -14.79 10.36 -0.44
N ARG A 199 -15.47 11.34 -1.02
CA ARG A 199 -16.83 11.20 -1.54
C ARG A 199 -16.85 11.44 -3.04
N ARG A 200 -18.05 11.57 -3.61
CA ARG A 200 -18.23 11.82 -5.04
C ARG A 200 -17.66 13.18 -5.46
N ARG A 201 -17.71 14.17 -4.57
CA ARG A 201 -17.23 15.53 -4.81
C ARG A 201 -16.14 15.88 -3.80
N ASN A 202 -14.88 15.75 -4.19
CA ASN A 202 -13.74 16.07 -3.34
C ASN A 202 -13.20 17.45 -3.69
N LEU A 203 -13.38 18.43 -2.81
CA LEU A 203 -12.86 19.78 -2.98
C LEU A 203 -11.64 19.97 -2.09
N VAL A 204 -10.70 20.80 -2.54
CA VAL A 204 -9.54 21.19 -1.72
C VAL A 204 -9.47 22.70 -1.55
N ILE A 205 -9.08 23.17 -0.37
CA ILE A 205 -8.70 24.54 -0.10
C ILE A 205 -7.33 24.60 0.57
N PHE A 206 -6.55 25.62 0.24
CA PHE A 206 -5.32 25.98 0.92
C PHE A 206 -5.49 27.39 1.49
N PRO A 207 -5.94 27.52 2.74
CA PRO A 207 -5.97 28.81 3.41
C PRO A 207 -4.56 29.39 3.48
N ASP A 208 -4.46 30.71 3.44
CA ASP A 208 -3.20 31.41 3.64
C ASP A 208 -2.98 31.62 5.14
N TRP A 209 -2.41 30.62 5.79
CA TRP A 209 -2.15 30.62 7.23
C TRP A 209 -1.17 31.71 7.69
N SER A 210 -0.50 32.41 6.77
CA SER A 210 0.37 33.55 7.10
C SER A 210 -0.39 34.86 7.38
N GLN A 211 -1.69 34.89 7.08
CA GLN A 211 -2.55 36.04 7.36
C GLN A 211 -2.96 36.08 8.84
N PHE A 212 -3.59 37.19 9.25
CA PHE A 212 -4.17 37.30 10.58
C PHE A 212 -5.27 36.24 10.77
N GLU A 213 -5.38 35.71 11.99
CA GLU A 213 -6.34 34.65 12.34
C GLU A 213 -7.77 35.01 11.92
N GLU A 214 -8.18 36.26 12.08
CA GLU A 214 -9.51 36.72 11.69
C GLU A 214 -9.76 36.58 10.18
N ALA A 215 -8.76 36.86 9.34
CA ALA A 215 -8.90 36.76 7.89
C ALA A 215 -9.00 35.30 7.42
N VAL A 216 -8.20 34.41 8.04
CA VAL A 216 -8.27 32.96 7.79
C VAL A 216 -9.62 32.42 8.26
N TYR A 217 -10.10 32.89 9.42
CA TYR A 217 -11.40 32.49 9.97
C TYR A 217 -12.56 32.89 9.05
N GLU A 218 -12.57 34.13 8.54
CA GLU A 218 -13.55 34.60 7.57
C GLU A 218 -13.53 33.77 6.27
N GLN A 219 -12.33 33.45 5.77
CA GLN A 219 -12.17 32.59 4.60
C GLN A 219 -12.78 31.20 4.84
N LEU A 220 -12.46 30.56 5.98
CA LEU A 220 -12.99 29.26 6.35
C LEU A 220 -14.52 29.29 6.48
N GLN A 221 -15.07 30.34 7.11
CA GLN A 221 -16.51 30.49 7.25
C GLN A 221 -17.22 30.61 5.90
N ALA A 222 -16.68 31.42 4.99
CA ALA A 222 -17.29 31.61 3.69
C ALA A 222 -17.26 30.33 2.84
N VAL A 223 -16.15 29.59 2.92
CA VAL A 223 -15.99 28.27 2.27
C VAL A 223 -16.96 27.26 2.85
N TRP A 224 -17.07 27.19 4.17
CA TRP A 224 -17.99 26.30 4.86
C TRP A 224 -19.43 26.59 4.46
N ARG A 225 -19.85 27.86 4.47
CA ARG A 225 -21.18 28.29 4.02
C ARG A 225 -21.45 27.90 2.57
N ALA A 226 -20.47 28.08 1.67
CA ALA A 226 -20.60 27.68 0.27
C ALA A 226 -20.76 26.16 0.09
N VAL A 227 -20.04 25.35 0.88
CA VAL A 227 -20.13 23.90 0.84
C VAL A 227 -21.46 23.42 1.41
N LEU A 228 -21.88 23.93 2.57
CA LEU A 228 -23.13 23.55 3.24
C LEU A 228 -24.38 23.98 2.45
N SER A 229 -24.32 25.12 1.78
CA SER A 229 -25.42 25.61 0.93
C SER A 229 -25.56 24.82 -0.38
N HIS A 230 -24.60 23.96 -0.73
CA HIS A 230 -24.64 23.18 -1.96
C HIS A 230 -25.61 21.99 -1.84
N PRO A 231 -26.48 21.71 -2.83
CA PRO A 231 -27.45 20.61 -2.76
C PRO A 231 -26.84 19.22 -2.51
N GLN A 232 -25.57 19.04 -2.88
CA GLN A 232 -24.79 17.80 -2.74
C GLN A 232 -23.77 17.86 -1.58
N CYS A 233 -23.99 18.68 -0.54
CA CYS A 233 -23.10 18.78 0.62
C CYS A 233 -22.80 17.40 1.26
N GLY A 234 -23.82 16.54 1.43
CA GLY A 234 -23.66 15.17 1.91
C GLY A 234 -22.84 14.23 0.99
N GLU A 235 -22.62 14.59 -0.28
CA GLU A 235 -21.74 13.87 -1.21
C GLU A 235 -20.36 14.55 -1.35
N THR A 236 -20.08 15.58 -0.55
CA THR A 236 -18.86 16.39 -0.64
C THR A 236 -17.86 16.02 0.46
N ALA A 237 -16.59 15.84 0.09
CA ALA A 237 -15.47 15.88 1.01
C ALA A 237 -14.68 17.18 0.79
N LEU A 238 -14.36 17.89 1.86
CA LEU A 238 -13.56 19.12 1.86
C LEU A 238 -12.21 18.82 2.51
N LEU A 239 -11.15 18.85 1.70
CA LEU A 239 -9.77 18.76 2.14
C LEU A 239 -9.24 20.17 2.44
N ILE A 240 -8.73 20.37 3.64
CA ILE A 240 -8.14 21.63 4.06
C ILE A 240 -6.63 21.42 4.23
N GLY A 241 -5.85 22.08 3.38
CA GLY A 241 -4.40 22.08 3.45
C GLY A 241 -3.91 23.00 4.57
N THR A 242 -3.12 22.45 5.48
CA THR A 242 -2.60 23.15 6.68
C THR A 242 -1.10 23.43 6.55
N ILE A 243 -0.62 23.63 5.32
CA ILE A 243 0.83 23.73 5.06
C ILE A 243 1.35 25.00 5.72
N GLY A 244 2.37 24.84 6.58
CA GLY A 244 3.11 25.97 7.17
C GLY A 244 2.61 26.44 8.53
N GLU A 245 1.60 25.81 9.12
CA GLU A 245 1.06 26.17 10.44
C GLU A 245 0.97 24.96 11.38
N ASN A 246 0.86 25.21 12.69
CA ASN A 246 0.68 24.17 13.69
C ASN A 246 -0.69 23.45 13.51
N PRO A 247 -0.72 22.12 13.35
CA PRO A 247 -1.96 21.36 13.21
C PRO A 247 -2.97 21.61 14.34
N GLU A 248 -2.52 21.78 15.58
CA GLU A 248 -3.41 22.05 16.72
C GLU A 248 -4.17 23.37 16.56
N ILE A 249 -3.50 24.41 16.04
CA ILE A 249 -4.09 25.72 15.77
C ILE A 249 -5.09 25.61 14.62
N CYS A 250 -4.72 24.93 13.54
CA CYS A 250 -5.62 24.70 12.41
C CYS A 250 -6.87 23.94 12.84
N ASP A 251 -6.73 22.87 13.63
CA ASP A 251 -7.84 22.05 14.13
C ASP A 251 -8.78 22.88 15.00
N GLU A 252 -8.25 23.73 15.89
CA GLU A 252 -9.05 24.62 16.75
C GLU A 252 -9.84 25.65 15.92
N MET A 253 -9.17 26.32 14.97
CA MET A 253 -9.82 27.34 14.13
C MET A 253 -10.90 26.73 13.23
N ILE A 254 -10.62 25.61 12.58
CA ILE A 254 -11.55 24.94 11.68
C ILE A 254 -12.75 24.40 12.47
N SER A 255 -12.51 23.77 13.62
CA SER A 255 -13.58 23.27 14.48
C SER A 255 -14.46 24.40 15.00
N SER A 256 -13.86 25.53 15.39
CA SER A 256 -14.60 26.71 15.86
C SER A 256 -15.45 27.32 14.75
N ALA A 257 -14.89 27.50 13.54
CA ALA A 257 -15.62 28.02 12.39
C ALA A 257 -16.79 27.12 11.99
N ALA A 258 -16.59 25.79 12.03
CA ALA A 258 -17.63 24.83 11.74
C ALA A 258 -18.75 24.87 12.81
N MET A 259 -18.41 24.84 14.10
CA MET A 259 -19.37 24.84 15.20
C MET A 259 -20.21 26.12 15.25
N GLU A 260 -19.60 27.28 15.00
CA GLU A 260 -20.33 28.54 14.96
C GLU A 260 -21.35 28.57 13.80
N LEU A 261 -20.96 28.11 12.61
CA LEU A 261 -21.88 28.06 11.47
C LEU A 261 -23.00 27.05 11.65
N LEU A 262 -22.72 25.91 12.28
CA LEU A 262 -23.74 24.93 12.66
C LEU A 262 -24.72 25.48 13.71
N ALA A 263 -24.29 26.44 14.54
CA ALA A 263 -25.15 27.09 15.54
C ALA A 263 -25.98 28.25 14.99
N LEU A 264 -25.51 28.91 13.92
CA LEU A 264 -26.13 30.13 13.36
C LEU A 264 -27.16 29.86 12.26
N GLU A 265 -27.10 28.72 11.58
CA GLU A 265 -27.92 28.42 10.41
C GLU A 265 -28.65 27.08 10.63
N ASP A 266 -29.97 27.02 10.35
CA ASP A 266 -30.86 25.82 10.45
C ASP A 266 -30.47 24.75 9.41
N PHE A 267 -29.22 24.30 9.44
CA PHE A 267 -28.70 23.30 8.53
C PHE A 267 -29.23 21.92 8.92
N ASN A 268 -29.61 21.15 7.91
CA ASN A 268 -30.03 19.78 8.10
C ASN A 268 -28.80 18.89 8.37
N PHE A 269 -28.62 18.48 9.63
CA PHE A 269 -27.57 17.58 10.11
C PHE A 269 -27.50 16.23 9.37
N ASP A 270 -28.55 15.85 8.63
CA ASP A 270 -28.54 14.62 7.82
C ASP A 270 -27.59 14.68 6.59
N ARG A 271 -26.98 15.84 6.29
CA ARG A 271 -26.16 16.05 5.08
C ARG A 271 -24.84 16.80 5.33
N GLU A 272 -24.11 16.43 6.36
CA GLU A 272 -22.80 17.04 6.62
C GLU A 272 -21.71 16.58 5.62
N PRO A 273 -20.86 17.50 5.10
CA PRO A 273 -19.71 17.13 4.29
C PRO A 273 -18.64 16.40 5.12
N GLN A 274 -17.80 15.58 4.48
CA GLN A 274 -16.62 15.03 5.14
C GLN A 274 -15.54 16.10 5.20
N VAL A 275 -14.98 16.38 6.38
CA VAL A 275 -13.81 17.28 6.52
C VAL A 275 -12.55 16.48 6.70
N ILE A 276 -11.49 16.86 5.99
CA ILE A 276 -10.21 16.15 6.00
C ILE A 276 -9.10 17.19 6.21
N PHE A 277 -8.37 17.01 7.30
CA PHE A 277 -7.18 17.79 7.61
C PHE A 277 -5.98 17.15 6.92
N ALA A 278 -5.44 17.83 5.92
CA ALA A 278 -4.41 17.27 5.07
C ALA A 278 -2.97 17.47 5.60
N HIS A 279 -2.82 17.69 6.91
CA HIS A 279 -1.53 18.00 7.56
C HIS A 279 -0.52 16.85 7.52
N GLN A 280 -1.00 15.60 7.45
CA GLN A 280 -0.15 14.40 7.43
C GLN A 280 0.06 13.83 6.02
N LEU A 281 -0.48 14.46 4.99
CA LEU A 281 -0.36 13.94 3.63
C LEU A 281 1.02 14.26 3.05
N THR A 282 1.76 13.20 2.77
CA THR A 282 3.03 13.26 2.03
C THR A 282 2.82 13.70 0.58
N THR A 283 3.88 14.17 -0.08
CA THR A 283 3.86 14.49 -1.52
C THR A 283 3.27 13.35 -2.37
N ALA A 284 3.65 12.11 -2.09
CA ALA A 284 3.16 10.94 -2.83
C ALA A 284 1.63 10.75 -2.66
N GLN A 285 1.12 10.94 -1.45
CA GLN A 285 -0.31 10.87 -1.17
C GLN A 285 -1.07 12.00 -1.87
N TRP A 286 -0.52 13.22 -1.91
CA TRP A 286 -1.11 14.32 -2.68
C TRP A 286 -1.17 14.03 -4.19
N GLN A 287 -0.12 13.42 -4.75
CA GLN A 287 -0.11 12.99 -6.14
C GLN A 287 -1.18 11.92 -6.42
N GLU A 288 -1.36 10.96 -5.51
CA GLU A 288 -2.41 9.93 -5.60
C GLU A 288 -3.82 10.57 -5.63
N LEU A 289 -4.07 11.53 -4.73
CA LEU A 289 -5.36 12.21 -4.60
C LEU A 289 -5.70 13.10 -5.79
N ARG A 290 -4.72 13.53 -6.58
CA ARG A 290 -4.91 14.47 -7.70
C ARG A 290 -6.02 14.03 -8.66
N SER A 291 -6.08 12.74 -8.97
CA SER A 291 -7.10 12.17 -9.87
C SER A 291 -8.51 12.09 -9.26
N GLN A 292 -8.60 12.25 -7.93
CA GLN A 292 -9.83 12.11 -7.16
C GLN A 292 -10.41 13.45 -6.73
N LEU A 293 -9.63 14.52 -6.80
CA LEU A 293 -10.08 15.88 -6.54
C LEU A 293 -10.92 16.41 -7.71
N THR A 294 -12.06 16.99 -7.38
CA THR A 294 -13.03 17.55 -8.32
C THR A 294 -12.90 19.06 -8.52
N GLY A 295 -12.12 19.74 -7.68
CA GLY A 295 -11.79 21.15 -7.85
C GLY A 295 -11.09 21.78 -6.64
N ARG A 296 -10.50 22.95 -6.86
CA ARG A 296 -9.93 23.81 -5.82
C ARG A 296 -10.87 24.96 -5.51
N LEU A 297 -11.10 25.23 -4.24
CA LEU A 297 -11.76 26.45 -3.80
C LEU A 297 -10.73 27.57 -3.68
N VAL A 298 -11.04 28.70 -4.30
CA VAL A 298 -10.27 29.94 -4.19
C VAL A 298 -11.16 31.02 -3.62
N TRP A 299 -10.62 31.76 -2.67
CA TRP A 299 -11.26 32.91 -2.04
C TRP A 299 -10.53 34.18 -2.45
N GLU A 300 -11.23 35.12 -3.08
CA GLU A 300 -10.68 36.41 -3.55
C GLU A 300 -11.13 37.59 -2.66
N GLY A 301 -11.67 37.30 -1.45
CA GLY A 301 -12.17 38.29 -0.50
C GLY A 301 -13.70 38.38 -0.44
N GLU A 302 -14.22 39.27 0.41
CA GLU A 302 -15.66 39.39 0.74
C GLU A 302 -16.58 39.73 -0.44
N LEU A 303 -16.04 40.23 -1.55
CA LEU A 303 -16.82 40.75 -2.67
C LEU A 303 -17.47 39.66 -3.54
N ALA A 304 -17.08 38.38 -3.37
CA ALA A 304 -17.64 37.26 -4.14
C ALA A 304 -17.61 35.93 -3.35
N PRO A 305 -18.58 35.01 -3.58
CA PRO A 305 -18.52 33.66 -3.02
C PRO A 305 -17.28 32.90 -3.54
N PRO A 306 -16.80 31.87 -2.82
CA PRO A 306 -15.62 31.13 -3.23
C PRO A 306 -15.84 30.48 -4.61
N ALA A 307 -14.89 30.66 -5.52
CA ALA A 307 -14.95 30.07 -6.85
C ALA A 307 -14.37 28.65 -6.85
N ILE A 308 -14.99 27.74 -7.59
CA ILE A 308 -14.45 26.40 -7.84
C ILE A 308 -13.65 26.44 -9.13
N LEU A 309 -12.34 26.26 -9.01
CA LEU A 309 -11.48 25.96 -10.15
C LEU A 309 -11.52 24.45 -10.40
N ALA A 310 -12.20 24.05 -11.47
CA ALA A 310 -12.34 22.65 -11.87
C ALA A 310 -11.01 22.04 -12.35
N ASP A 311 -10.14 22.87 -12.93
CA ASP A 311 -8.77 22.48 -13.29
C ASP A 311 -7.82 22.78 -12.14
N LEU A 312 -7.24 21.72 -11.56
CA LEU A 312 -6.16 21.81 -10.57
C LEU A 312 -4.82 21.84 -11.30
N PRO A 313 -4.14 22.99 -11.46
CA PRO A 313 -2.84 23.03 -12.11
C PRO A 313 -1.78 22.27 -11.28
N ALA A 314 -0.66 21.88 -11.90
CA ALA A 314 0.33 20.99 -11.28
C ALA A 314 0.96 21.58 -10.01
N ASP A 315 1.07 22.89 -9.96
CA ASP A 315 1.57 23.76 -8.88
C ASP A 315 0.52 24.03 -7.79
N ALA A 316 -0.73 23.60 -7.95
CA ALA A 316 -1.79 23.82 -6.97
C ALA A 316 -1.80 22.80 -5.81
N LEU A 317 -1.02 21.72 -5.89
CA LEU A 317 -0.84 20.77 -4.80
C LEU A 317 0.57 20.94 -4.21
N PRO A 318 0.75 20.75 -2.90
CA PRO A 318 2.08 20.75 -2.29
C PRO A 318 3.01 19.78 -3.02
N ALA A 319 4.20 20.31 -3.36
CA ALA A 319 5.32 19.53 -3.88
C ALA A 319 5.96 18.67 -2.79
#